data_AF-A0A8S0XL91-F1
#
_entry.id   AF-A0A8S0XL91-F1
#
_cell.length_a   1.000
_cell.length_b   1.000
_cell.length_c   1.000
_cell.angle_alpha   90.00
_cell.angle_beta   90.00
_cell.angle_gamma   90.00
#
_symmetry.space_group_name_H-M   'P 1'
#
loop_
_entity.id
_entity.type
_entity.pdbx_description
1 polymer ?
#
loop_
_entity_poly.entity_id
_entity_poly.type
_entity_poly.pdbx_seq_one_letter_code
_entity_poly.pdbx_strand_id
1 'polypeptide(L)'
;MLVFWIYSNTLHCYILMHLKDTLKLPIIHCDYGREGRASNRLGEVAFVTTRDRDYVDSEFFRNSLQLEPPPLLGKTFKMIDVRDATKLIREMLPIMDPDEDYMTIVAAEEKFKESEAARKKELEEALGNLKALAKILEAARISSTRPASVPSEQAHAATLNELDSSRLSLAKSISDAEALLASKEAELAALKEEARMLEVYDPASEHEKELDGSALRLAFYKGLGFDPVVEKDGNVKKMFIRSQSGDVHSADFTSGLSDFEFTQHLWKLVNS
;
A
#
# COMPACT_ATOMS: atom_id res chain seq x y z
N MET A 1 -7.83 16.08 0.24
CA MET A 1 -7.49 14.64 0.26
C MET A 1 -6.99 14.13 1.62
N LEU A 2 -6.30 14.94 2.45
CA LEU A 2 -5.85 14.53 3.81
C LEU A 2 -6.98 14.24 4.82
N VAL A 3 -8.16 14.87 4.68
CA VAL A 3 -9.29 14.66 5.61
C VAL A 3 -9.89 13.25 5.48
N PHE A 4 -9.90 12.67 4.28
CA PHE A 4 -10.41 11.31 4.07
C PHE A 4 -9.53 10.22 4.68
N TRP A 5 -8.22 10.48 4.82
CA TRP A 5 -7.29 9.50 5.40
C TRP A 5 -7.37 9.45 6.93
N ILE A 6 -7.73 10.57 7.58
CA ILE A 6 -7.94 10.61 9.03
C ILE A 6 -9.25 9.88 9.39
N TYR A 7 -10.34 10.08 8.65
CA TYR A 7 -11.62 9.43 8.96
C TYR A 7 -11.61 7.91 8.74
N SER A 8 -10.81 7.38 7.82
CA SER A 8 -10.74 5.93 7.57
C SER A 8 -10.02 5.17 8.71
N ASN A 9 -8.98 5.76 9.31
CA ASN A 9 -8.26 5.14 10.42
C ASN A 9 -9.05 5.20 11.73
N THR A 10 -9.79 6.28 12.01
CA THR A 10 -10.58 6.38 13.25
C THR A 10 -11.75 5.39 13.26
N LEU A 11 -12.37 5.12 12.10
CA LEU A 11 -13.48 4.18 12.00
C LEU A 11 -13.04 2.72 12.22
N HIS A 12 -11.82 2.36 11.79
CA HIS A 12 -11.27 1.03 11.99
C HIS A 12 -10.95 0.75 13.47
N CYS A 13 -10.48 1.76 14.21
CA CYS A 13 -10.27 1.66 15.65
C CYS A 13 -11.58 1.52 16.43
N TYR A 14 -12.66 2.19 16.01
CA TYR A 14 -13.95 2.12 16.69
C TYR A 14 -14.63 0.75 16.54
N ILE A 15 -14.51 0.13 15.37
CA ILE A 15 -15.04 -1.22 15.12
C ILE A 15 -14.26 -2.27 15.93
N LEU A 16 -12.94 -2.13 16.04
CA LEU A 16 -12.12 -3.03 16.86
C LEU A 16 -12.36 -2.85 18.37
N MET A 17 -12.72 -1.65 18.83
CA MET A 17 -13.13 -1.45 20.23
C MET A 17 -14.49 -2.08 20.52
N HIS A 18 -15.46 -1.99 19.61
CA HIS A 18 -16.80 -2.56 19.83
C HIS A 18 -16.84 -4.10 19.76
N LEU A 19 -15.98 -4.74 18.97
CA LEU A 19 -15.82 -6.21 18.99
C LEU A 19 -15.13 -6.74 20.26
N LYS A 20 -14.42 -5.87 21.00
CA LYS A 20 -13.65 -6.24 22.19
C LYS A 20 -14.54 -6.60 23.38
N ASP A 21 -15.66 -5.90 23.53
CA ASP A 21 -16.59 -6.10 24.65
C ASP A 21 -17.42 -7.38 24.52
N THR A 22 -17.53 -7.95 23.31
CA THR A 22 -18.33 -9.16 23.06
C THR A 22 -17.55 -10.45 23.23
N LEU A 23 -16.21 -10.42 23.16
CA LEU A 23 -15.41 -11.64 23.00
C LEU A 23 -14.50 -12.03 24.16
N LYS A 24 -14.41 -11.26 25.26
CA LYS A 24 -13.63 -11.61 26.48
C LYS A 24 -12.25 -12.26 26.18
N LEU A 25 -11.58 -11.80 25.14
CA LEU A 25 -10.29 -12.35 24.73
C LEU A 25 -9.17 -11.74 25.60
N PRO A 26 -8.17 -12.55 26.00
CA PRO A 26 -7.03 -12.07 26.78
C PRO A 26 -6.24 -11.01 26.00
N ILE A 27 -5.81 -9.97 26.72
CA ILE A 27 -5.10 -8.81 26.19
C ILE A 27 -3.74 -9.26 25.66
N ILE A 28 -3.61 -9.38 24.33
CA ILE A 28 -2.31 -9.43 23.67
C ILE A 28 -1.85 -7.98 23.53
N HIS A 29 -0.90 -7.58 24.37
CA HIS A 29 -0.21 -6.31 24.26
C HIS A 29 0.63 -6.34 22.97
N CYS A 30 0.14 -5.71 21.91
CA CYS A 30 0.94 -5.46 20.71
C CYS A 30 1.75 -4.18 20.95
N ASP A 31 2.96 -4.34 21.48
CA ASP A 31 3.98 -3.29 21.47
C ASP A 31 4.44 -3.05 20.02
N TYR A 32 3.72 -2.16 19.32
CA TYR A 32 4.19 -1.58 18.08
C TYR A 32 5.12 -0.41 18.41
N GLY A 33 6.40 -0.72 18.59
CA GLY A 33 7.37 0.28 19.02
C GLY A 33 8.81 -0.10 18.71
N ARG A 34 9.28 0.45 17.59
CA ARG A 34 10.66 0.86 17.31
C ARG A 34 11.55 -0.15 16.55
N GLU A 35 11.68 0.18 15.27
CA GLU A 35 12.74 -0.24 14.36
C GLU A 35 14.12 -0.26 15.02
N GLY A 36 14.80 -1.40 14.91
CA GLY A 36 16.15 -1.58 15.39
C GLY A 36 16.75 -2.87 14.85
N ARG A 37 17.40 -2.76 13.69
CA ARG A 37 18.40 -3.68 13.12
C ARG A 37 18.80 -4.86 14.02
N ALA A 38 18.37 -6.07 13.66
CA ALA A 38 18.98 -7.32 14.10
C ALA A 38 19.23 -8.16 12.83
N SER A 39 20.44 -8.11 12.28
CA SER A 39 21.55 -9.00 12.63
C SER A 39 21.16 -10.47 12.41
N ASN A 40 21.54 -10.98 11.24
CA ASN A 40 21.67 -12.39 10.92
C ASN A 40 22.49 -13.10 12.02
N ARG A 41 21.81 -13.71 12.98
CA ARG A 41 22.35 -14.85 13.71
C ARG A 41 21.40 -16.00 13.44
N LEU A 42 21.85 -16.84 12.52
CA LEU A 42 21.47 -18.25 12.42
C LEU A 42 21.65 -18.85 13.81
N GLY A 43 20.58 -18.83 14.60
CA GLY A 43 20.47 -19.62 15.80
C GLY A 43 20.34 -21.05 15.36
N GLU A 44 21.43 -21.81 15.53
CA GLU A 44 21.40 -23.26 15.65
C GLU A 44 20.21 -23.64 16.54
N VAL A 45 19.17 -24.16 15.91
CA VAL A 45 18.16 -24.95 16.62
C VAL A 45 18.89 -26.23 16.99
N ALA A 46 19.45 -26.24 18.20
CA ALA A 46 19.95 -27.45 18.83
C ALA A 46 18.79 -28.45 18.88
N PHE A 47 18.79 -29.37 17.93
CA PHE A 47 17.99 -30.58 17.98
C PHE A 47 18.50 -31.38 19.16
N VAL A 48 17.92 -31.14 20.35
CA VAL A 48 18.09 -32.02 21.50
C VAL A 48 17.34 -33.30 21.14
N THR A 49 18.04 -34.21 20.47
CA THR A 49 17.57 -35.58 20.33
C THR A 49 17.60 -36.18 21.73
N THR A 50 16.45 -36.21 22.40
CA THR A 50 16.20 -37.09 23.53
C THR A 50 16.21 -38.53 23.01
N ARG A 51 17.44 -39.04 22.86
CA ARG A 51 17.74 -40.46 22.72
C ARG A 51 17.86 -41.03 24.14
N ASP A 52 16.77 -40.93 24.91
CA ASP A 52 16.57 -41.77 26.09
C ASP A 52 16.12 -43.14 25.60
N ARG A 53 17.05 -43.84 24.95
CA ARG A 53 16.96 -45.28 24.71
C ARG A 53 17.87 -45.93 25.72
N ASP A 54 17.22 -46.67 26.62
CA ASP A 54 17.76 -47.91 27.17
C ASP A 54 19.11 -47.79 27.89
N TYR A 55 19.24 -46.83 28.82
CA TYR A 55 20.19 -47.00 29.91
C TYR A 55 19.57 -47.98 30.92
N VAL A 56 19.44 -49.23 30.49
CA VAL A 56 19.36 -50.36 31.43
C VAL A 56 20.67 -50.30 32.19
N ASP A 57 20.54 -50.04 33.48
CA ASP A 57 21.60 -49.78 34.44
C ASP A 57 22.70 -50.86 34.37
N SER A 58 23.68 -50.64 33.49
CA SER A 58 24.77 -51.61 33.26
C SER A 58 25.69 -51.74 34.47
N GLU A 59 25.57 -50.82 35.44
CA GLU A 59 26.27 -50.91 36.73
C GLU A 59 25.59 -51.87 37.71
N PHE A 60 24.27 -52.09 37.62
CA PHE A 60 23.58 -53.09 38.46
C PHE A 60 24.00 -54.53 38.10
N PHE A 61 24.17 -54.82 36.81
CA PHE A 61 24.69 -56.11 36.36
C PHE A 61 26.19 -56.29 36.64
N ARG A 62 26.98 -55.20 36.62
CA ARG A 62 28.43 -55.27 36.88
C ARG A 62 28.74 -55.52 38.35
N ASN A 63 27.93 -55.01 39.28
CA ASN A 63 28.08 -55.28 40.72
C ASN A 63 27.56 -56.67 41.15
N SER A 64 26.71 -57.32 40.35
CA SER A 64 26.18 -58.66 40.67
C SER A 64 27.12 -59.81 40.25
N LEU A 65 28.16 -59.54 39.44
CA LEU A 65 29.18 -60.52 39.04
C LEU A 65 30.48 -60.47 39.88
N GLN A 66 30.54 -59.62 40.90
CA GLN A 66 31.60 -59.61 41.92
C GLN A 66 31.19 -60.38 43.18
N LEU A 67 30.47 -61.49 43.02
CA LEU A 67 30.52 -62.55 44.02
C LEU A 67 31.90 -63.19 43.93
N GLU A 68 32.83 -62.68 44.74
CA GLU A 68 34.08 -63.36 45.06
C GLU A 68 33.78 -64.86 45.28
N PRO A 69 34.47 -65.78 44.59
CA PRO A 69 34.28 -67.19 44.83
C PRO A 69 34.58 -67.44 46.31
N PRO A 70 33.66 -68.07 47.08
CA PRO A 70 33.91 -68.34 48.48
C PRO A 70 35.25 -69.09 48.57
N PRO A 71 36.13 -68.71 49.50
CA PRO A 71 37.41 -69.38 49.66
C PRO A 71 37.12 -70.86 49.83
N LEU A 72 37.69 -71.68 48.92
CA LEU A 72 37.61 -73.13 48.98
C LEU A 72 38.29 -73.57 50.27
N LEU A 73 37.53 -73.54 51.36
CA LEU A 73 37.92 -74.09 52.63
C LEU A 73 38.16 -75.57 52.34
N GLY A 74 39.43 -75.96 52.41
CA GLY A 74 39.86 -77.35 52.46
C GLY A 74 39.31 -78.02 53.72
N LYS A 75 37.99 -78.18 53.77
CA LYS A 75 37.32 -79.10 54.67
C LYS A 75 37.63 -80.47 54.09
N THR A 76 38.58 -81.14 54.73
CA THR A 76 38.64 -82.59 54.75
C THR A 76 37.22 -83.13 54.73
N PHE A 77 36.85 -83.82 53.64
CA PHE A 77 35.58 -84.51 53.49
C PHE A 77 35.57 -85.61 54.55
N LYS A 78 35.32 -85.25 55.81
CA LYS A 78 34.96 -86.22 56.85
C LYS A 78 33.72 -86.88 56.28
N MET A 79 33.80 -88.18 56.01
CA MET A 79 32.64 -89.02 55.76
C MET A 79 31.61 -88.62 56.82
N ILE A 80 30.61 -87.86 56.40
CA ILE A 80 29.51 -87.50 57.26
C ILE A 80 28.90 -88.85 57.64
N ASP A 81 28.92 -89.17 58.92
CA ASP A 81 28.23 -90.35 59.40
C ASP A 81 26.79 -90.23 58.91
N VAL A 82 26.29 -91.29 58.26
CA VAL A 82 24.96 -91.31 57.65
C VAL A 82 23.89 -90.88 58.67
N ARG A 83 24.15 -91.13 59.96
CA ARG A 83 23.32 -90.71 61.09
C ARG A 83 23.28 -89.19 61.29
N ASP A 84 24.41 -88.50 61.17
CA ASP A 84 24.48 -87.04 61.28
C ASP A 84 23.86 -86.35 60.06
N ALA A 85 24.07 -86.89 58.86
CA ALA A 85 23.38 -86.44 57.65
C ALA A 85 21.86 -86.58 57.80
N THR A 86 21.40 -87.71 58.35
CA THR A 86 19.97 -87.96 58.59
C THR A 86 19.40 -86.99 59.62
N LYS A 87 20.16 -86.63 60.66
CA LYS A 87 19.74 -85.65 61.67
C LYS A 87 19.61 -84.25 61.08
N LEU A 88 20.58 -83.82 60.28
CA LEU A 88 20.55 -82.53 59.59
C LEU A 88 19.37 -82.43 58.62
N ILE A 89 19.10 -83.48 57.84
CA ILE A 89 17.95 -83.53 56.93
C ILE A 89 16.64 -83.39 57.70
N ARG A 90 16.52 -84.02 58.88
CA ARG A 90 15.34 -83.88 59.75
C ARG A 90 15.22 -82.49 60.35
N GLU A 91 16.34 -81.83 60.67
CA GLU A 91 16.37 -80.45 61.16
C GLU A 91 16.03 -79.43 60.07
N MET A 92 16.32 -79.72 58.79
CA MET A 92 15.95 -78.87 57.65
C MET A 92 14.48 -79.01 57.23
N LEU A 93 13.86 -80.17 57.49
CA LEU A 93 12.49 -80.46 57.09
C LEU A 93 11.46 -79.41 57.56
N PRO A 94 11.47 -78.91 58.82
CA PRO A 94 10.53 -77.88 59.26
C PRO A 94 10.89 -76.45 58.82
N ILE A 95 12.09 -76.23 58.28
CA ILE A 95 12.53 -74.92 57.75
C ILE A 95 12.03 -74.75 56.30
N MET A 96 11.86 -75.85 55.58
CA MET A 96 11.32 -75.85 54.21
C MET A 96 9.81 -76.04 54.28
N ASP A 97 9.06 -74.94 54.21
CA ASP A 97 7.62 -74.97 54.03
C ASP A 97 7.28 -74.75 52.54
N PRO A 98 6.98 -75.83 51.78
CA PRO A 98 6.70 -75.72 50.35
C PRO A 98 5.42 -74.92 50.07
N ASP A 99 4.49 -74.82 51.04
CA ASP A 99 3.25 -74.08 50.88
C ASP A 99 3.52 -72.56 50.97
N GLU A 100 4.41 -72.13 51.87
CA GLU A 100 4.85 -70.72 51.97
C GLU A 100 5.61 -70.27 50.71
N ASP A 101 6.52 -71.12 50.21
CA ASP A 101 7.27 -70.86 48.98
C ASP A 101 6.32 -70.76 47.77
N TYR A 102 5.33 -71.66 47.67
CA TYR A 102 4.33 -71.62 46.61
C TYR A 102 3.53 -70.31 46.64
N MET A 103 3.04 -69.90 47.82
CA MET A 103 2.30 -68.64 47.96
C MET A 103 3.15 -67.42 47.59
N THR A 104 4.44 -67.45 47.91
CA THR A 104 5.39 -66.39 47.52
C THR A 104 5.57 -66.32 46.01
N ILE A 105 5.69 -67.47 45.33
CA ILE A 105 5.79 -67.54 43.87
C ILE A 105 4.50 -67.00 43.22
N VAL A 106 3.33 -67.43 43.71
CA VAL A 106 2.03 -66.95 43.19
C VAL A 106 1.91 -65.43 43.37
N ALA A 107 2.24 -64.90 44.54
CA ALA A 107 2.22 -63.46 44.79
C ALA A 107 3.21 -62.69 43.90
N ALA A 108 4.38 -63.28 43.59
CA ALA A 108 5.33 -62.70 42.66
C ALA A 108 4.79 -62.72 41.22
N GLU A 109 4.17 -63.81 40.77
CA GLU A 109 3.53 -63.90 39.45
C GLU A 109 2.40 -62.89 39.27
N GLU A 110 1.57 -62.69 40.30
CA GLU A 110 0.52 -61.68 40.30
C GLU A 110 1.11 -60.28 40.15
N LYS A 111 2.15 -59.94 40.93
CA LYS A 111 2.87 -58.66 40.78
C LYS A 111 3.49 -58.49 39.39
N PHE A 112 4.02 -59.56 38.79
CA PHE A 112 4.55 -59.50 37.42
C PHE A 112 3.45 -59.25 36.40
N LYS A 113 2.29 -59.91 36.53
CA LYS A 113 1.12 -59.69 35.66
C LYS A 113 0.59 -58.27 35.79
N GLU A 114 0.50 -57.74 37.00
CA GLU A 114 0.10 -56.35 37.27
C GLU A 114 1.09 -55.36 36.65
N SER A 115 2.40 -55.56 36.84
CA SER A 115 3.44 -54.72 36.26
C SER A 115 3.46 -54.77 34.72
N GLU A 116 3.25 -55.94 34.12
CA GLU A 116 3.15 -56.07 32.67
C GLU A 116 1.91 -55.35 32.13
N ALA A 117 0.76 -55.48 32.80
CA ALA A 117 -0.46 -54.77 32.43
C ALA A 117 -0.28 -53.25 32.52
N ALA A 118 0.36 -52.75 33.58
CA ALA A 118 0.68 -51.32 33.74
C ALA A 118 1.59 -50.82 32.60
N ARG A 119 2.69 -51.54 32.31
CA ARG A 119 3.60 -51.18 31.21
C ARG A 119 2.92 -51.17 29.85
N LYS A 120 2.03 -52.15 29.58
CA LYS A 120 1.25 -52.17 28.33
C LYS A 120 0.32 -50.96 28.21
N LYS A 121 -0.36 -50.60 29.30
CA LYS A 121 -1.23 -49.42 29.35
C LYS A 121 -0.46 -48.13 29.10
N GLU A 122 0.68 -47.94 29.76
CA GLU A 122 1.53 -46.75 29.55
C GLU A 122 2.04 -46.66 28.11
N LEU A 123 2.41 -47.79 27.51
CA LEU A 123 2.84 -47.86 26.11
C LEU A 123 1.69 -47.47 25.17
N GLU A 124 0.48 -47.99 25.39
CA GLU A 124 -0.70 -47.66 24.60
C GLU A 124 -1.07 -46.18 24.72
N GLU A 125 -1.01 -45.60 25.93
CA GLU A 125 -1.24 -44.18 26.18
C GLU A 125 -0.18 -43.31 25.47
N ALA A 126 1.10 -43.68 25.56
CA ALA A 126 2.19 -42.99 24.88
C ALA A 126 2.04 -43.04 23.35
N LEU A 127 1.68 -44.20 22.79
CA LEU A 127 1.40 -44.34 21.35
C LEU A 127 0.16 -43.55 20.93
N GLY A 128 -0.87 -43.48 21.77
CA GLY A 128 -2.05 -42.64 21.57
C GLY A 128 -1.68 -41.16 21.48
N ASN A 129 -0.88 -40.68 22.44
CA ASN A 129 -0.38 -39.31 22.50
C ASN A 129 0.50 -38.96 21.29
N LEU A 130 1.41 -39.86 20.89
CA LEU A 130 2.24 -39.68 19.68
C LEU A 130 1.35 -39.50 18.44
N LYS A 131 0.36 -40.38 18.23
CA LYS A 131 -0.56 -40.29 17.09
C LYS A 131 -1.38 -39.00 17.11
N ALA A 132 -1.80 -38.53 18.29
CA ALA A 132 -2.51 -37.27 18.42
C ALA A 132 -1.62 -36.07 18.04
N LEU A 133 -0.40 -36.01 18.58
CA LEU A 133 0.58 -34.96 18.24
C LEU A 133 0.96 -34.97 16.76
N ALA A 134 1.12 -36.15 16.16
CA ALA A 134 1.42 -36.28 14.73
C ALA A 134 0.29 -35.70 13.85
N LYS A 135 -0.98 -35.94 14.22
CA LYS A 135 -2.14 -35.33 13.51
C LYS A 135 -2.16 -33.81 13.64
N ILE A 136 -1.86 -33.28 14.83
CA ILE A 136 -1.78 -31.82 15.06
C ILE A 136 -0.65 -31.22 14.23
N LEU A 137 0.51 -31.87 14.18
CA LEU A 137 1.65 -31.44 13.37
C LEU A 137 1.27 -31.39 11.89
N GLU A 138 0.62 -32.43 11.35
CA GLU A 138 0.20 -32.41 9.95
C GLU A 138 -0.88 -31.36 9.66
N ALA A 139 -1.83 -31.15 10.56
CA ALA A 139 -2.79 -30.05 10.43
C ALA A 139 -2.08 -28.68 10.42
N ALA A 140 -1.09 -28.48 11.29
CA ALA A 140 -0.28 -27.26 11.33
C ALA A 140 0.59 -27.11 10.09
N ARG A 141 1.13 -28.21 9.54
CA ARG A 141 1.90 -28.22 8.29
C ARG A 141 1.03 -27.84 7.10
N ILE A 142 -0.16 -28.42 6.98
CA ILE A 142 -1.14 -28.07 5.95
C ILE A 142 -1.57 -26.60 6.10
N SER A 143 -1.77 -26.13 7.33
CA SER A 143 -2.17 -24.75 7.60
C SER A 143 -1.04 -23.72 7.37
N SER A 144 0.22 -24.08 7.57
CA SER A 144 1.38 -23.19 7.38
C SER A 144 1.90 -23.20 5.95
N THR A 145 1.64 -24.27 5.21
CA THR A 145 1.97 -24.31 3.79
C THR A 145 1.00 -23.40 3.05
N ARG A 146 1.55 -22.43 2.31
CA ARG A 146 0.77 -21.49 1.48
C ARG A 146 -0.16 -22.30 0.57
N PRO A 147 -1.50 -22.12 0.64
CA PRO A 147 -2.41 -22.92 -0.17
C PRO A 147 -2.14 -22.68 -1.65
N ALA A 148 -2.27 -23.73 -2.48
CA ALA A 148 -1.98 -23.68 -3.91
C ALA A 148 -2.84 -22.67 -4.71
N SER A 149 -3.91 -22.16 -4.10
CA SER A 149 -4.74 -21.08 -4.64
C SER A 149 -4.03 -19.72 -4.63
N VAL A 150 -3.07 -19.51 -3.70
CA VAL A 150 -2.35 -18.25 -3.62
C VAL A 150 -1.23 -18.24 -4.67
N PRO A 151 -1.12 -17.20 -5.51
CA PRO A 151 -0.07 -17.11 -6.53
C PRO A 151 1.32 -17.36 -5.95
N SER A 152 2.22 -17.96 -6.74
CA SER A 152 3.63 -18.14 -6.34
C SER A 152 4.24 -16.79 -5.91
N GLU A 153 5.29 -16.83 -5.09
CA GLU A 153 5.95 -15.60 -4.64
C GLU A 153 6.41 -14.73 -5.82
N GLN A 154 6.89 -15.38 -6.89
CA GLN A 154 7.30 -14.72 -8.13
C GLN A 154 6.11 -14.11 -8.86
N ALA A 155 4.98 -14.82 -8.96
CA ALA A 155 3.77 -14.28 -9.57
C ALA A 155 3.22 -13.09 -8.76
N HIS A 156 3.24 -13.17 -7.44
CA HIS A 156 2.84 -12.07 -6.56
C HIS A 156 3.75 -10.85 -6.73
N ALA A 157 5.07 -11.04 -6.75
CA ALA A 157 6.03 -9.96 -6.99
C ALA A 157 5.83 -9.32 -8.37
N ALA A 158 5.55 -10.13 -9.40
CA ALA A 158 5.21 -9.62 -10.73
C ALA A 158 3.94 -8.77 -10.71
N THR A 159 2.88 -9.23 -10.04
CA THR A 159 1.63 -8.44 -9.91
C THR A 159 1.83 -7.14 -9.14
N LEU A 160 2.68 -7.13 -8.09
CA LEU A 160 3.00 -5.89 -7.37
C LEU A 160 3.74 -4.90 -8.27
N ASN A 161 4.73 -5.37 -9.02
CA ASN A 161 5.48 -4.52 -9.95
C ASN A 161 4.58 -3.97 -11.07
N GLU A 162 3.65 -4.78 -11.57
CA GLU A 162 2.65 -4.33 -12.56
C GLU A 162 1.75 -3.24 -11.97
N LEU A 163 1.22 -3.45 -10.77
CA LEU A 163 0.39 -2.46 -10.07
C LEU A 163 1.16 -1.16 -9.81
N ASP A 164 2.42 -1.24 -9.37
CA ASP A 164 3.26 -0.05 -9.15
C ASP A 164 3.55 0.70 -10.46
N SER A 165 3.82 -0.03 -11.55
CA SER A 165 3.99 0.58 -12.87
C SER A 165 2.71 1.29 -13.35
N SER A 166 1.55 0.68 -13.10
CA SER A 166 0.25 1.26 -13.44
C SER A 166 -0.04 2.52 -12.62
N ARG A 167 0.32 2.51 -11.33
CA ARG A 167 0.17 3.64 -10.42
C ARG A 167 1.04 4.82 -10.84
N LEU A 168 2.30 4.57 -11.17
CA LEU A 168 3.21 5.62 -11.66
C LEU A 168 2.73 6.20 -13.00
N SER A 169 2.24 5.34 -13.91
CA SER A 169 1.67 5.79 -15.18
C SER A 169 0.41 6.66 -14.98
N LEU A 170 -0.49 6.27 -14.07
CA LEU A 170 -1.69 7.06 -13.76
C LEU A 170 -1.32 8.39 -13.10
N ALA A 171 -0.39 8.40 -12.15
CA ALA A 171 0.06 9.63 -11.52
C ALA A 171 0.67 10.61 -12.53
N LYS A 172 1.44 10.11 -13.50
CA LYS A 172 1.96 10.94 -14.59
C LYS A 172 0.85 11.49 -15.47
N SER A 173 -0.10 10.65 -15.88
CA SER A 173 -1.26 11.07 -16.69
C SER A 173 -2.08 12.17 -16.01
N ILE A 174 -2.28 12.06 -14.69
CA ILE A 174 -2.94 13.10 -13.89
C ILE A 174 -2.14 14.39 -13.91
N SER A 175 -0.82 14.32 -13.66
CA SER A 175 0.04 15.50 -13.68
C SER A 175 0.07 16.19 -15.06
N ASP A 176 0.07 15.42 -16.14
CA ASP A 176 0.04 15.95 -17.51
C ASP A 176 -1.32 16.62 -17.81
N ALA A 177 -2.42 16.03 -17.35
CA ALA A 177 -3.76 16.59 -17.49
C ALA A 177 -3.94 17.88 -16.66
N GLU A 178 -3.43 17.91 -15.43
CA GLU A 178 -3.44 19.10 -14.57
C GLU A 178 -2.62 20.25 -15.18
N ALA A 179 -1.45 19.95 -15.76
CA ALA A 179 -0.63 20.95 -16.45
C ALA A 179 -1.34 21.52 -17.69
N LEU A 180 -2.01 20.67 -18.47
CA LEU A 180 -2.80 21.10 -19.63
C LEU A 180 -3.98 21.98 -19.20
N LEU A 181 -4.68 21.59 -18.14
CA LEU A 181 -5.79 22.36 -17.58
C LEU A 181 -5.32 23.74 -17.12
N ALA A 182 -4.22 23.83 -16.37
CA ALA A 182 -3.66 25.09 -15.93
C ALA A 182 -3.28 26.01 -17.12
N SER A 183 -2.72 25.45 -18.20
CA SER A 183 -2.43 26.21 -19.43
C SER A 183 -3.71 26.75 -20.07
N LYS A 184 -4.76 25.94 -20.14
CA LYS A 184 -6.04 26.34 -20.75
C LYS A 184 -6.80 27.37 -19.90
N GLU A 185 -6.71 27.27 -18.58
CA GLU A 185 -7.25 28.28 -17.68
C GLU A 185 -6.52 29.62 -17.83
N ALA A 186 -5.20 29.60 -17.99
CA ALA A 186 -4.43 30.82 -18.26
C ALA A 186 -4.79 31.46 -19.61
N GLU A 187 -4.93 30.65 -20.68
CA GLU A 187 -5.41 31.12 -21.99
C GLU A 187 -6.82 31.72 -21.90
N LEU A 188 -7.75 31.05 -21.21
CA LEU A 188 -9.11 31.56 -21.01
C LEU A 188 -9.13 32.86 -20.21
N ALA A 189 -8.27 32.99 -19.20
CA ALA A 189 -8.14 34.22 -18.43
C ALA A 189 -7.64 35.38 -19.31
N ALA A 190 -6.64 35.13 -20.16
CA ALA A 190 -6.11 36.13 -21.11
C ALA A 190 -7.17 36.57 -22.14
N LEU A 191 -7.89 35.62 -22.74
CA LEU A 191 -8.94 35.91 -23.71
C LEU A 191 -10.13 36.65 -23.09
N LYS A 192 -10.48 36.33 -21.83
CA LYS A 192 -11.52 37.07 -21.10
C LYS A 192 -11.11 38.52 -20.85
N GLU A 193 -9.84 38.76 -20.52
CA GLU A 193 -9.35 40.12 -20.33
C GLU A 193 -9.31 40.89 -21.65
N GLU A 194 -8.87 40.27 -22.75
CA GLU A 194 -8.92 40.88 -24.08
C GLU A 194 -10.36 41.21 -24.51
N ALA A 195 -11.30 40.28 -24.30
CA ALA A 195 -12.71 40.52 -24.58
C ALA A 195 -13.26 41.70 -23.75
N ARG A 196 -12.92 41.78 -22.46
CA ARG A 196 -13.30 42.90 -21.59
C ARG A 196 -12.72 44.23 -22.07
N MET A 197 -11.47 44.23 -22.54
CA MET A 197 -10.82 45.41 -23.11
C MET A 197 -11.51 45.86 -24.40
N LEU A 198 -11.93 44.92 -25.26
CA LEU A 198 -12.67 45.22 -26.48
C LEU A 198 -14.10 45.71 -26.22
N GLU A 199 -14.78 45.20 -25.19
CA GLU A 199 -16.11 45.68 -24.78
C GLU A 199 -16.09 47.14 -24.30
N VAL A 200 -14.99 47.58 -23.68
CA VAL A 200 -14.79 48.97 -23.25
C VAL A 200 -14.32 49.86 -24.41
N TYR A 201 -13.70 49.27 -25.43
CA TYR A 201 -13.19 49.99 -26.59
C TYR A 201 -14.34 50.42 -27.50
N ASP A 202 -14.63 51.73 -27.54
CA ASP A 202 -15.55 52.34 -28.51
C ASP A 202 -14.76 52.88 -29.71
N PRO A 203 -14.84 52.23 -30.89
CA PRO A 203 -14.14 52.68 -32.08
C PRO A 203 -14.62 54.05 -32.57
N ALA A 204 -15.87 54.44 -32.30
CA ALA A 204 -16.43 55.70 -32.77
C ALA A 204 -15.80 56.88 -32.02
N SER A 205 -15.66 56.77 -30.69
CA SER A 205 -14.97 57.74 -29.83
C SER A 205 -13.51 57.95 -30.23
N GLU A 206 -12.76 56.88 -30.52
CA GLU A 206 -11.34 57.00 -30.89
C GLU A 206 -11.16 57.60 -32.28
N HIS A 207 -11.98 57.21 -33.27
CA HIS A 207 -11.94 57.83 -34.59
C HIS A 207 -12.34 59.31 -34.57
N GLU A 208 -13.26 59.74 -33.69
CA GLU A 208 -13.58 61.17 -33.52
C GLU A 208 -12.40 62.00 -32.99
N LYS A 209 -11.51 61.40 -32.20
CA LYS A 209 -10.31 62.07 -31.68
C LYS A 209 -9.16 62.08 -32.69
N GLU A 210 -8.97 61.00 -33.44
CA GLU A 210 -7.84 60.85 -34.37
C GLU A 210 -8.12 61.45 -35.75
N LEU A 211 -9.35 61.37 -36.25
CA LEU A 211 -9.74 61.99 -37.52
C LEU A 211 -10.35 63.35 -37.25
N ASP A 212 -9.63 64.42 -37.60
CA ASP A 212 -10.23 65.75 -37.70
C ASP A 212 -11.33 65.70 -38.78
N GLY A 213 -12.59 65.62 -38.33
CA GLY A 213 -13.75 65.62 -39.21
C GLY A 213 -13.79 66.85 -40.12
N SER A 214 -13.10 67.94 -39.76
CA SER A 214 -12.94 69.13 -40.62
C SER A 214 -11.99 68.85 -41.77
N ALA A 215 -10.83 68.22 -41.53
CA ALA A 215 -9.92 67.78 -42.57
C ALA A 215 -10.58 66.81 -43.56
N LEU A 216 -11.38 65.85 -43.07
CA LEU A 216 -12.11 64.92 -43.93
C LEU A 216 -13.19 65.63 -44.77
N ARG A 217 -13.98 66.52 -44.15
CA ARG A 217 -14.96 67.35 -44.88
C ARG A 217 -14.28 68.22 -45.93
N LEU A 218 -13.15 68.85 -45.61
CA LEU A 218 -12.37 69.65 -46.56
C LEU A 218 -11.82 68.79 -47.71
N ALA A 219 -11.33 67.58 -47.44
CA ALA A 219 -10.91 66.64 -48.47
C ALA A 219 -12.08 66.22 -49.38
N PHE A 220 -13.26 66.01 -48.81
CA PHE A 220 -14.48 65.70 -49.57
C PHE A 220 -14.90 66.86 -50.45
N TYR A 221 -14.93 68.10 -49.93
CA TYR A 221 -15.23 69.29 -50.73
C TYR A 221 -14.20 69.54 -51.83
N LYS A 222 -12.90 69.30 -51.56
CA LYS A 222 -11.86 69.33 -52.60
C LYS A 222 -12.05 68.26 -53.66
N GLY A 223 -12.47 67.05 -53.27
CA GLY A 223 -12.80 65.96 -54.18
C GLY A 223 -14.02 66.25 -55.06
N LEU A 224 -14.99 67.01 -54.54
CA LEU A 224 -16.13 67.53 -55.31
C LEU A 224 -15.73 68.69 -56.25
N GLY A 225 -14.48 69.12 -56.24
CA GLY A 225 -13.96 70.17 -57.12
C GLY A 225 -14.00 71.58 -56.54
N PHE A 226 -14.37 71.75 -55.26
CA PHE A 226 -14.34 73.05 -54.58
C PHE A 226 -12.96 73.30 -53.97
N ASP A 227 -12.24 74.29 -54.48
CA ASP A 227 -10.92 74.67 -54.01
C ASP A 227 -10.92 76.13 -53.53
N PRO A 228 -11.02 76.37 -52.20
CA PRO A 228 -11.05 77.71 -51.65
C PRO A 228 -9.67 78.35 -51.70
N VAL A 229 -9.60 79.57 -52.24
CA VAL A 229 -8.38 80.38 -52.24
C VAL A 229 -8.38 81.25 -50.99
N VAL A 230 -7.51 80.89 -50.05
CA VAL A 230 -7.31 81.62 -48.82
C VAL A 230 -6.27 82.72 -49.05
N GLU A 231 -6.61 83.97 -48.72
CA GLU A 231 -5.67 85.10 -48.76
C GLU A 231 -4.76 85.06 -47.51
N LYS A 232 -3.69 85.86 -47.48
CA LYS A 232 -2.71 85.85 -46.38
C LYS A 232 -3.32 86.19 -45.00
N ASP A 233 -4.47 86.85 -45.00
CA ASP A 233 -5.21 87.24 -43.80
C ASP A 233 -6.13 86.12 -43.27
N GLY A 234 -6.13 84.94 -43.91
CA GLY A 234 -6.95 83.79 -43.50
C GLY A 234 -8.41 83.84 -43.99
N ASN A 235 -8.82 84.92 -44.64
CA ASN A 235 -10.15 85.07 -45.23
C ASN A 235 -10.23 84.41 -46.62
N VAL A 236 -11.33 83.71 -46.90
CA VAL A 236 -11.60 83.11 -48.22
C VAL A 236 -12.21 84.17 -49.12
N LYS A 237 -11.45 84.64 -50.11
CA LYS A 237 -11.90 85.69 -51.03
C LYS A 237 -12.52 85.13 -52.30
N LYS A 238 -12.03 83.98 -52.74
CA LYS A 238 -12.39 83.39 -54.03
C LYS A 238 -12.42 81.87 -53.92
N MET A 239 -13.32 81.23 -54.65
CA MET A 239 -13.39 79.78 -54.75
C MET A 239 -13.25 79.34 -56.19
N PHE A 240 -12.35 78.39 -56.44
CA PHE A 240 -12.30 77.69 -57.71
C PHE A 240 -13.19 76.47 -57.66
N ILE A 241 -13.90 76.23 -58.76
CA ILE A 241 -14.82 75.12 -58.92
C ILE A 241 -14.39 74.38 -60.16
N ARG A 242 -13.97 73.13 -60.00
CA ARG A 242 -13.64 72.24 -61.11
C ARG A 242 -14.90 71.47 -61.47
N SER A 243 -15.40 71.67 -62.68
CA SER A 243 -16.49 70.87 -63.20
C SER A 243 -16.03 69.46 -63.58
N GLN A 244 -16.96 68.51 -63.66
CA GLN A 244 -16.72 67.18 -64.24
C GLN A 244 -16.24 67.25 -65.70
N SER A 245 -16.58 68.32 -66.42
CA SER A 245 -16.11 68.59 -67.78
C SER A 245 -14.61 68.93 -67.88
N GLY A 246 -13.98 69.24 -66.73
CA GLY A 246 -12.58 69.67 -66.64
C GLY A 246 -12.40 71.19 -66.66
N ASP A 247 -13.48 71.96 -66.85
CA ASP A 247 -13.44 73.42 -66.81
C ASP A 247 -13.29 73.94 -65.37
N VAL A 248 -12.53 75.02 -65.21
CA VAL A 248 -12.28 75.67 -63.92
C VAL A 248 -12.99 77.01 -63.87
N HIS A 249 -14.09 77.06 -63.12
CA HIS A 249 -14.82 78.29 -62.87
C HIS A 249 -14.31 78.96 -61.59
N SER A 250 -14.46 80.28 -61.54
CA SER A 250 -13.96 81.07 -60.42
C SER A 250 -15.11 81.92 -59.88
N ALA A 251 -15.54 81.63 -58.66
CA ALA A 251 -16.61 82.35 -57.98
C ALA A 251 -16.02 83.28 -56.92
N ASP A 252 -16.43 84.54 -56.96
CA ASP A 252 -16.04 85.55 -55.97
C ASP A 252 -17.14 85.70 -54.92
N PHE A 253 -16.77 85.76 -53.64
CA PHE A 253 -17.70 85.93 -52.54
C PHE A 253 -18.18 87.38 -52.38
N THR A 254 -17.55 88.35 -53.06
CA THR A 254 -17.95 89.77 -52.97
C THR A 254 -19.08 90.16 -53.92
N SER A 255 -19.75 89.20 -54.55
CA SER A 255 -20.76 89.45 -55.60
C SER A 255 -22.09 90.05 -55.08
N GLY A 256 -22.28 90.14 -53.76
CA GLY A 256 -23.47 90.72 -53.13
C GLY A 256 -24.75 89.89 -53.29
N LEU A 257 -24.64 88.66 -53.82
CA LEU A 257 -25.74 87.70 -53.91
C LEU A 257 -26.13 87.18 -52.52
N SER A 258 -27.39 86.80 -52.37
CA SER A 258 -27.81 86.09 -51.15
C SER A 258 -27.14 84.70 -51.08
N ASP A 259 -26.86 84.20 -49.87
CA ASP A 259 -26.20 82.90 -49.66
C ASP A 259 -26.91 81.76 -50.40
N PHE A 260 -28.24 81.83 -50.50
CA PHE A 260 -29.06 80.85 -51.20
C PHE A 260 -28.81 80.87 -52.72
N GLU A 261 -28.85 82.05 -53.34
CA GLU A 261 -28.61 82.21 -54.78
C GLU A 261 -27.17 81.85 -55.15
N PHE A 262 -26.22 82.23 -54.29
CA PHE A 262 -24.82 81.86 -54.44
C PHE A 262 -24.64 80.34 -54.39
N THR A 263 -25.24 79.66 -53.41
CA THR A 263 -25.19 78.20 -53.31
C THR A 263 -25.80 77.51 -54.54
N GLN A 264 -26.95 77.99 -55.02
CA GLN A 264 -27.54 77.47 -56.26
C GLN A 264 -26.64 77.68 -57.48
N HIS A 265 -25.98 78.82 -57.56
CA HIS A 265 -25.02 79.12 -58.62
C HIS A 265 -23.80 78.20 -58.57
N LEU A 266 -23.24 77.96 -57.38
CA LEU A 266 -22.15 77.00 -57.19
C LEU A 266 -22.51 75.59 -57.67
N TRP A 267 -23.68 75.08 -57.27
CA TRP A 267 -24.15 73.76 -57.71
C TRP A 267 -24.39 73.67 -59.21
N LYS A 268 -24.85 74.76 -59.85
CA LYS A 268 -24.98 74.83 -61.31
C LYS A 268 -23.62 74.73 -62.00
N LEU A 269 -22.59 75.40 -61.47
CA LEU A 269 -21.22 75.37 -62.03
C LEU A 269 -20.51 74.02 -61.86
N VAL A 270 -20.83 73.27 -60.80
CA VAL A 270 -20.28 71.91 -60.63
C VAL A 270 -20.90 70.92 -61.62
N ASN A 271 -22.18 71.12 -61.96
CA ASN A 271 -22.95 70.23 -62.82
C ASN A 271 -22.89 70.59 -64.31
N SER A 272 -22.20 71.68 -64.69
CA SER A 272 -22.10 72.18 -66.08
C SER A 272 -20.89 71.62 -66.80
#